data_AF-A0A5C1QLG6-F1
#
_entry.id   AF-A0A5C1QLG6-F1
#
_cell.length_a   1.000
_cell.length_b   1.000
_cell.length_c   1.000
_cell.angle_alpha   90.00
_cell.angle_beta   90.00
_cell.angle_gamma   90.00
#
_symmetry.space_group_name_H-M   'P 1'
#
loop_
_entity.id
_entity.type
_entity.pdbx_description
1 polymer ?
#
loop_
_entity_poly.entity_id
_entity_poly.type
_entity_poly.pdbx_seq_one_letter_code
_entity_poly.pdbx_strand_id
1 'polypeptide(L)'
;MPDPILSLVQLLSLAALFYLLIPVSGAFYVRRQWRIFRKNLRHSLDVPLVVPRVTSLSASLGLHRFLGQLEAIEGSTLLWIRGKSGTITADMKDARIYKQTDPGINDELYRHLYPYALPKISLSQMPWSDIFSLTEGTRLFLFGNLDVQGGKYCLRSTREIPLTVIIYNEDPFTLIPRCIWSGRQTNELWNFLTPWSILTGSLLLLISTLWQFQNTNNYGIQFLGLSMALLPVILFLPPGVFLFNLYQRFWEKGKKYRAERDLMRLSLSSYPAEGENQAVCEDETEILFSRKPTGWPDTEEIEYCCYGIPEGLLEMSDIDLKGCCISYPADPELLAAFCQKRAFLYEALSGIVLVVGMFLNYLLIWFIAKGLY
;
A
#
# COMPACT_ATOMS: atom_id res chain seq x y z
N MET A 1 43.36 16.58 22.11
CA MET A 1 42.35 15.55 22.39
C MET A 1 41.00 16.11 21.97
N PRO A 2 40.21 15.41 21.15
CA PRO A 2 38.86 15.87 20.81
C PRO A 2 38.01 15.92 22.09
N ASP A 3 37.16 16.95 22.17
CA ASP A 3 36.25 17.15 23.29
C ASP A 3 35.29 15.95 23.42
N PRO A 4 35.16 15.31 24.61
CA PRO A 4 34.21 14.22 24.81
C PRO A 4 32.77 14.62 24.47
N ILE A 5 32.38 15.87 24.72
CA ILE A 5 31.02 16.35 24.41
C ILE A 5 30.81 16.38 22.90
N LEU A 6 31.77 16.92 22.15
CA LEU A 6 31.72 16.97 20.70
C LEU A 6 31.64 15.56 20.09
N SER A 7 32.42 14.62 20.63
CA SER A 7 32.44 13.21 20.21
C SER A 7 31.08 12.54 20.44
N LEU A 8 30.47 12.77 21.60
CA LEU A 8 29.13 12.27 21.93
C LEU A 8 28.06 12.84 20.99
N VAL A 9 28.07 14.16 20.76
CA VAL A 9 27.14 14.84 19.86
C VAL A 9 27.28 14.31 18.44
N GLN A 10 28.49 14.06 17.95
CA GLN A 10 28.74 13.48 16.64
C GLN A 10 28.12 12.08 16.51
N LEU A 11 28.35 11.19 17.48
CA LEU A 11 27.80 9.82 17.47
C LEU A 11 26.27 9.84 17.49
N LEU A 12 25.67 10.64 18.37
CA LEU A 12 24.22 10.80 18.46
C LEU A 12 23.62 11.38 17.17
N SER A 13 24.28 12.35 16.56
CA SER A 13 23.83 12.97 15.30
C SER A 13 23.87 11.98 14.14
N LEU A 14 24.94 11.18 14.03
CA LEU A 14 25.05 10.12 13.02
C LEU A 14 23.96 9.05 13.24
N ALA A 15 23.80 8.57 14.46
CA ALA A 15 22.77 7.58 14.78
C ALA A 15 21.36 8.11 14.48
N ALA A 16 21.04 9.34 14.91
CA ALA A 16 19.75 9.97 14.63
C ALA A 16 19.51 10.16 13.13
N LEU A 17 20.52 10.60 12.37
CA LEU A 17 20.38 10.78 10.92
C LEU A 17 20.09 9.46 10.21
N PHE A 18 20.92 8.44 10.44
CA PHE A 18 20.89 7.19 9.67
C PHE A 18 19.89 6.16 10.19
N TYR A 19 19.62 6.10 11.50
CA TYR A 19 18.70 5.11 12.05
C TYR A 19 17.29 5.66 12.28
N LEU A 20 17.10 6.99 12.29
CA LEU A 20 15.79 7.61 12.51
C LEU A 20 15.36 8.48 11.31
N LEU A 21 16.08 9.57 11.01
CA LEU A 21 15.60 10.59 10.06
C LEU A 21 15.42 10.03 8.64
N ILE A 22 16.43 9.32 8.11
CA ILE A 22 16.34 8.77 6.75
C ILE A 22 15.26 7.68 6.65
N PRO A 23 15.20 6.65 7.52
CA PRO A 23 14.13 5.64 7.46
C PRO A 23 12.73 6.23 7.64
N VAL A 24 12.54 7.17 8.57
CA VAL A 24 11.25 7.83 8.80
C VAL A 24 10.85 8.67 7.58
N SER A 25 11.77 9.42 6.99
CA SER A 25 11.51 10.18 5.77
C SER A 25 11.12 9.27 4.61
N GLY A 26 11.81 8.13 4.45
CA GLY A 26 11.45 7.10 3.49
C GLY A 26 10.05 6.52 3.75
N ALA A 27 9.69 6.26 5.01
CA ALA A 27 8.36 5.78 5.37
C ALA A 27 7.27 6.80 5.03
N PHE A 28 7.50 8.10 5.28
CA PHE A 28 6.58 9.16 4.87
C PHE A 28 6.45 9.29 3.35
N TYR A 29 7.56 9.17 2.62
CA TYR A 29 7.56 9.18 1.17
C TYR A 29 6.70 8.04 0.61
N VAL A 30 6.91 6.80 1.06
CA VAL A 30 6.13 5.66 0.59
C VAL A 30 4.66 5.76 1.02
N ARG A 31 4.38 6.23 2.24
CA ARG A 31 3.00 6.53 2.69
C ARG A 31 2.32 7.53 1.77
N ARG A 32 3.02 8.60 1.35
CA ARG A 32 2.48 9.61 0.44
C ARG A 32 2.17 9.01 -0.92
N GLN A 33 3.08 8.22 -1.50
CA GLN A 33 2.87 7.51 -2.76
C GLN A 33 1.60 6.66 -2.73
N TRP A 34 1.44 5.81 -1.70
CA TRP A 34 0.26 4.96 -1.54
C TRP A 34 -1.03 5.72 -1.24
N ARG A 35 -0.96 6.87 -0.55
CA ARG A 35 -2.12 7.75 -0.38
C ARG A 35 -2.58 8.34 -1.71
N ILE A 36 -1.64 8.78 -2.55
CA ILE A 36 -1.96 9.29 -3.90
C ILE A 36 -2.58 8.17 -4.74
N PHE A 37 -1.97 6.98 -4.75
CA PHE A 37 -2.53 5.82 -5.45
C PHE A 37 -3.97 5.53 -5.04
N ARG A 38 -4.24 5.41 -3.74
CA ARG A 38 -5.61 5.14 -3.24
C ARG A 38 -6.59 6.28 -3.55
N LYS A 39 -6.13 7.53 -3.51
CA LYS A 39 -6.96 8.68 -3.90
C LYS A 39 -7.34 8.59 -5.38
N ASN A 40 -6.36 8.33 -6.25
CA ASN A 40 -6.57 8.18 -7.69
C ASN A 40 -7.47 6.99 -8.01
N LEU A 41 -7.25 5.85 -7.34
CA LEU A 41 -8.06 4.64 -7.52
C LEU A 41 -9.51 4.83 -7.06
N ARG A 42 -9.75 5.60 -5.99
CA ARG A 42 -11.11 5.96 -5.60
C ARG A 42 -11.74 6.91 -6.59
N HIS A 43 -11.04 7.98 -6.96
CA HIS A 43 -11.50 8.94 -7.95
C HIS A 43 -11.77 8.29 -9.32
N SER A 44 -11.06 7.20 -9.64
CA SER A 44 -11.30 6.47 -10.89
C SER A 44 -12.66 5.75 -10.91
N LEU A 45 -13.32 5.56 -9.76
CA LEU A 45 -14.65 4.99 -9.70
C LEU A 45 -15.74 5.99 -10.09
N ASP A 46 -15.46 7.29 -9.88
CA ASP A 46 -16.40 8.39 -10.10
C ASP A 46 -16.31 8.96 -11.53
N VAL A 47 -15.34 8.50 -12.33
CA VAL A 47 -15.13 8.96 -13.71
C VAL A 47 -15.68 7.99 -14.76
N PRO A 48 -16.14 8.50 -15.91
CA PRO A 48 -16.69 7.68 -16.97
C PRO A 48 -15.63 6.76 -17.61
N LEU A 49 -16.09 5.60 -18.09
CA LEU A 49 -15.33 4.74 -18.98
C LEU A 49 -15.18 5.39 -20.35
N VAL A 50 -14.00 5.32 -20.96
CA VAL A 50 -13.81 5.83 -22.32
C VAL A 50 -14.64 5.01 -23.30
N VAL A 51 -15.50 5.69 -24.05
CA VAL A 51 -16.19 5.15 -25.21
C VAL A 51 -15.68 5.92 -26.43
N PRO A 52 -14.70 5.37 -27.17
CA PRO A 52 -14.16 6.02 -28.37
C PRO A 52 -15.28 6.31 -29.37
N ARG A 53 -15.42 7.57 -29.78
CA ARG A 53 -16.31 8.00 -30.86
C ARG A 53 -15.47 8.71 -31.92
N VAL A 54 -15.82 8.56 -33.19
CA VAL A 54 -15.06 9.24 -34.25
C VAL A 54 -15.29 10.74 -34.12
N THR A 55 -14.26 11.46 -33.66
CA THR A 55 -14.25 12.93 -33.58
C THR A 55 -12.97 13.46 -34.21
N SER A 56 -13.10 14.37 -35.17
CA SER A 56 -11.95 15.00 -35.84
C SER A 56 -11.31 16.15 -35.05
N LEU A 57 -11.97 16.61 -33.99
CA LEU A 57 -11.52 17.73 -33.17
C LEU A 57 -10.52 17.28 -32.12
N SER A 58 -9.39 17.97 -32.06
CA SER A 58 -8.45 17.81 -30.95
C SER A 58 -8.99 18.53 -29.71
N ALA A 59 -9.29 17.78 -28.66
CA ALA A 59 -9.84 18.30 -27.42
C ALA A 59 -9.34 17.49 -26.23
N SER A 60 -9.15 18.15 -25.08
CA SER A 60 -9.00 17.46 -23.81
C SER A 60 -10.38 17.18 -23.25
N LEU A 61 -10.67 15.90 -23.00
CA LEU A 61 -11.97 15.45 -22.50
C LEU A 61 -11.99 15.35 -20.97
N GLY A 62 -10.86 15.58 -20.30
CA GLY A 62 -10.75 15.46 -18.86
C GLY A 62 -10.48 14.04 -18.41
N LEU A 63 -10.77 13.76 -17.14
CA LEU A 63 -10.42 12.50 -16.49
C LEU A 63 -11.33 11.37 -16.93
N HIS A 64 -10.72 10.27 -17.35
CA HIS A 64 -11.41 9.06 -17.74
C HIS A 64 -10.66 7.83 -17.25
N ARG A 65 -11.37 6.70 -17.25
CA ARG A 65 -10.78 5.37 -17.06
C ARG A 65 -10.99 4.48 -18.27
N PHE A 66 -10.10 3.52 -18.46
CA PHE A 66 -10.21 2.54 -19.52
C PHE A 66 -9.76 1.16 -19.05
N LEU A 67 -10.46 0.14 -19.53
CA LEU A 67 -10.17 -1.27 -19.31
C LEU A 67 -9.93 -1.92 -20.67
N GLY A 68 -8.81 -2.62 -20.81
CA GLY A 68 -8.48 -3.27 -22.06
C GLY A 68 -7.26 -4.18 -21.98
N GLN A 69 -6.85 -4.65 -23.14
CA GLN A 69 -5.69 -5.52 -23.33
C GLN A 69 -4.67 -4.81 -24.20
N LEU A 70 -3.39 -5.00 -23.88
CA LEU A 70 -2.30 -4.50 -24.70
C LEU A 70 -2.36 -5.16 -26.08
N GLU A 71 -2.45 -4.34 -27.12
CA GLU A 71 -2.47 -4.76 -28.52
C GLU A 71 -1.09 -4.59 -29.15
N ALA A 72 -0.48 -3.41 -28.97
CA ALA A 72 0.83 -3.11 -29.54
C ALA A 72 1.58 -2.05 -28.72
N ILE A 73 2.90 -2.01 -28.88
CA ILE A 73 3.77 -0.98 -28.33
C ILE A 73 4.32 -0.17 -29.52
N GLU A 74 4.10 1.14 -29.51
CA GLU A 74 4.61 2.05 -30.53
C GLU A 74 5.75 2.91 -29.93
N GLY A 75 6.95 2.73 -30.47
CA GLY A 75 8.14 3.41 -29.97
C GLY A 75 8.48 3.00 -28.53
N SER A 76 8.90 3.98 -27.71
CA SER A 76 9.35 3.73 -26.33
C SER A 76 8.32 4.07 -25.26
N THR A 77 7.20 4.70 -25.61
CA THR A 77 6.26 5.28 -24.61
C THR A 77 4.79 5.09 -24.94
N LEU A 78 4.39 4.79 -26.17
CA LEU A 78 2.99 4.69 -26.53
C LEU A 78 2.51 3.23 -26.52
N LEU A 79 1.41 2.98 -25.83
CA LEU A 79 0.72 1.68 -25.83
C LEU A 79 -0.60 1.78 -26.56
N TRP A 80 -0.87 0.81 -27.43
CA TRP A 80 -2.17 0.58 -28.05
C TRP A 80 -2.93 -0.43 -27.21
N ILE A 81 -4.12 -0.06 -26.76
CA ILE A 81 -4.88 -0.83 -25.79
C ILE A 81 -6.29 -1.03 -26.33
N ARG A 82 -6.65 -2.29 -26.54
CA ARG A 82 -7.95 -2.70 -27.07
C ARG A 82 -8.90 -3.04 -25.93
N GLY A 83 -9.99 -2.29 -25.82
CA GLY A 83 -11.09 -2.55 -24.90
C GLY A 83 -12.34 -3.01 -25.63
N LYS A 84 -13.43 -3.24 -24.90
CA LYS A 84 -14.74 -3.61 -25.47
C LYS A 84 -15.30 -2.52 -26.40
N SER A 85 -15.08 -1.25 -26.02
CA SER A 85 -15.62 -0.08 -26.73
C SER A 85 -14.75 0.41 -27.90
N GLY A 86 -13.57 -0.17 -28.10
CA GLY A 86 -12.62 0.24 -29.14
C GLY A 86 -11.17 0.25 -28.67
N THR A 87 -10.27 0.78 -29.49
CA THR A 87 -8.84 0.89 -29.18
C THR A 87 -8.48 2.33 -28.83
N ILE A 88 -7.73 2.52 -27.75
CA ILE A 88 -7.14 3.81 -27.38
C ILE A 88 -5.63 3.69 -27.31
N THR A 89 -4.96 4.84 -27.25
CA THR A 89 -3.54 4.92 -26.93
C THR A 89 -3.32 5.40 -25.50
N ALA A 90 -2.18 5.04 -24.91
CA ALA A 90 -1.75 5.55 -23.63
C ALA A 90 -0.28 6.00 -23.73
N ASP A 91 -0.02 7.25 -23.37
CA ASP A 91 1.34 7.78 -23.24
C ASP A 91 1.89 7.44 -21.86
N MET A 92 2.84 6.51 -21.83
CA MET A 92 3.47 5.98 -20.64
C MET A 92 4.54 6.90 -20.06
N LYS A 93 4.80 8.06 -20.68
CA LYS A 93 5.67 9.07 -20.10
C LYS A 93 5.14 9.51 -18.74
N ASP A 94 6.00 9.39 -17.73
CA ASP A 94 5.69 9.70 -16.32
C ASP A 94 4.53 8.89 -15.72
N ALA A 95 4.10 7.81 -16.38
CA ALA A 95 3.03 6.95 -15.89
C ALA A 95 3.47 6.18 -14.64
N ARG A 96 2.54 6.02 -13.70
CA ARG A 96 2.72 5.20 -12.50
C ARG A 96 2.13 3.84 -12.72
N ILE A 97 3.00 2.85 -12.77
CA ILE A 97 2.60 1.48 -13.09
C ILE A 97 2.59 0.65 -11.83
N TYR A 98 1.48 -0.02 -11.62
CA TYR A 98 1.23 -0.89 -10.50
C TYR A 98 1.01 -2.29 -11.04
N LYS A 99 1.92 -3.20 -10.72
CA LYS A 99 1.78 -4.60 -11.08
C LYS A 99 1.23 -5.36 -9.89
N GLN A 100 0.10 -6.02 -10.10
CA GLN A 100 -0.36 -7.04 -9.17
C GLN A 100 0.55 -8.26 -9.33
N THR A 101 1.41 -8.49 -8.35
CA THR A 101 2.14 -9.75 -8.25
C THR A 101 1.21 -10.73 -7.57
N ASP A 102 1.11 -11.96 -8.08
CA ASP A 102 0.38 -13.03 -7.41
C ASP A 102 1.33 -13.72 -6.42
N PRO A 103 1.22 -13.47 -5.11
CA PRO A 103 2.07 -14.09 -4.10
C PRO A 103 1.53 -15.47 -3.68
N GLY A 104 0.49 -15.97 -4.37
CA GLY A 104 -0.30 -17.14 -3.99
C GLY A 104 -1.66 -16.75 -3.42
N ILE A 105 -2.62 -17.66 -3.62
CA ILE A 105 -3.99 -17.57 -3.12
C ILE A 105 -4.00 -17.92 -1.63
N ASN A 106 -4.67 -17.11 -0.82
CA ASN A 106 -4.95 -17.42 0.57
C ASN A 106 -6.45 -17.70 0.72
N ASP A 107 -6.85 -18.91 0.32
CA ASP A 107 -8.26 -19.31 0.10
C ASP A 107 -9.15 -19.24 1.36
N GLU A 108 -8.55 -19.27 2.55
CA GLU A 108 -9.30 -19.37 3.80
C GLU A 108 -9.58 -18.01 4.47
N LEU A 109 -8.76 -16.99 4.21
CA LEU A 109 -8.63 -15.92 5.21
C LEU A 109 -9.69 -14.81 5.15
N TYR A 110 -10.54 -14.75 4.11
CA TYR A 110 -11.37 -13.56 3.84
C TYR A 110 -12.72 -13.78 3.14
N ARG A 111 -13.28 -15.00 3.11
CA ARG A 111 -14.58 -15.25 2.45
C ARG A 111 -15.71 -14.35 2.97
N HIS A 112 -15.63 -13.93 4.22
CA HIS A 112 -16.58 -13.02 4.90
C HIS A 112 -16.41 -11.53 4.51
N LEU A 113 -15.36 -11.18 3.76
CA LEU A 113 -15.09 -9.81 3.31
C LEU A 113 -15.26 -9.66 1.80
N TYR A 114 -14.98 -10.72 1.06
CA TYR A 114 -15.09 -10.73 -0.39
C TYR A 114 -15.24 -12.18 -0.86
N PRO A 115 -16.11 -12.47 -1.84
CA PRO A 115 -16.35 -13.85 -2.29
C PRO A 115 -15.16 -14.44 -3.04
N TYR A 116 -14.20 -13.60 -3.45
CA TYR A 116 -12.97 -14.02 -4.14
C TYR A 116 -11.77 -13.96 -3.19
N ALA A 117 -10.85 -14.91 -3.34
CA ALA A 117 -9.66 -14.99 -2.51
C ALA A 117 -8.74 -13.77 -2.71
N LEU A 118 -8.51 -13.03 -1.62
CA LEU A 118 -7.64 -11.86 -1.64
C LEU A 118 -6.16 -12.27 -1.60
N PRO A 119 -5.29 -11.64 -2.40
CA PRO A 119 -3.87 -12.01 -2.45
C PRO A 119 -3.17 -11.64 -1.14
N LYS A 120 -2.03 -12.30 -0.86
CA LYS A 120 -1.10 -11.94 0.22
C LYS A 120 -0.38 -10.62 -0.07
N ILE A 121 -1.11 -9.50 -0.07
CA ILE A 121 -0.66 -8.10 -0.17
C ILE A 121 0.63 -7.91 -0.99
N SER A 122 0.50 -7.78 -2.32
CA SER A 122 1.64 -7.43 -3.19
C SER A 122 1.18 -6.63 -4.41
N LEU A 123 1.13 -5.31 -4.24
CA LEU A 123 1.16 -4.38 -5.36
C LEU A 123 2.54 -3.73 -5.40
N SER A 124 3.27 -3.95 -6.48
CA SER A 124 4.57 -3.32 -6.69
C SER A 124 4.39 -2.14 -7.64
N GLN A 125 4.84 -0.96 -7.21
CA GLN A 125 4.98 0.19 -8.10
C GLN A 125 6.32 0.08 -8.83
N MET A 126 6.31 0.28 -10.14
CA MET A 126 7.51 0.35 -10.97
C MET A 126 7.38 1.48 -12.00
N PRO A 127 8.48 2.16 -12.35
CA PRO A 127 8.49 3.09 -13.47
C PRO A 127 8.37 2.33 -14.79
N TRP A 128 7.89 3.02 -15.83
CA TRP A 128 7.80 2.45 -17.18
C TRP A 128 9.15 1.96 -17.72
N SER A 129 10.24 2.64 -17.38
CA SER A 129 11.61 2.27 -17.78
C SER A 129 12.04 0.88 -17.33
N ASP A 130 11.43 0.34 -16.27
CA ASP A 130 11.81 -0.95 -15.69
C ASP A 130 11.01 -2.10 -16.33
N ILE A 131 10.04 -1.79 -17.20
CA ILE A 131 9.25 -2.78 -17.92
C ILE A 131 9.92 -3.06 -19.27
N PHE A 132 10.75 -4.10 -19.30
CA PHE A 132 11.48 -4.49 -20.52
C PHE A 132 10.58 -5.09 -21.59
N SER A 133 9.53 -5.80 -21.20
CA SER A 133 8.58 -6.42 -22.12
C SER A 133 7.21 -6.58 -21.48
N LEU A 134 6.18 -6.37 -22.29
CA LEU A 134 4.80 -6.77 -22.00
C LEU A 134 4.34 -7.65 -23.15
N THR A 135 3.68 -8.75 -22.81
CA THR A 135 3.10 -9.63 -23.83
C THR A 135 1.83 -9.01 -24.37
N GLU A 136 1.57 -9.18 -25.67
CA GLU A 136 0.26 -8.89 -26.25
C GLU A 136 -0.83 -9.63 -25.43
N GLY A 137 -1.98 -8.99 -25.25
CA GLY A 137 -3.06 -9.51 -24.42
C GLY A 137 -2.93 -9.18 -22.92
N THR A 138 -1.82 -8.56 -22.48
CA THR A 138 -1.67 -8.12 -21.08
C THR A 138 -2.84 -7.20 -20.70
N ARG A 139 -3.59 -7.53 -19.65
CA ARG A 139 -4.74 -6.74 -19.22
C ARG A 139 -4.29 -5.52 -18.43
N LEU A 140 -4.84 -4.37 -18.79
CA LEU A 140 -4.50 -3.06 -18.27
C LEU A 140 -5.76 -2.32 -17.82
N PHE A 141 -5.67 -1.71 -16.65
CA PHE A 141 -6.59 -0.67 -16.21
C PHE A 141 -5.84 0.66 -16.22
N LEU A 142 -6.44 1.66 -16.83
CA LEU A 142 -5.86 2.98 -16.96
C LEU A 142 -6.80 4.02 -16.38
N PHE A 143 -6.21 5.00 -15.69
CA PHE A 143 -6.91 6.17 -15.18
C PHE A 143 -6.03 7.41 -15.34
N GLY A 144 -6.53 8.42 -16.05
CA GLY A 144 -5.77 9.64 -16.34
C GLY A 144 -6.55 10.64 -17.18
N ASN A 145 -5.87 11.68 -17.67
CA ASN A 145 -6.48 12.67 -18.54
C ASN A 145 -6.57 12.12 -19.98
N LEU A 146 -7.73 12.24 -20.60
CA LEU A 146 -8.00 11.78 -21.96
C LEU A 146 -7.92 12.96 -22.92
N ASP A 147 -7.00 12.87 -23.88
CA ASP A 147 -6.87 13.83 -24.96
C ASP A 147 -7.19 13.17 -26.29
N VAL A 148 -7.85 13.92 -27.19
CA VAL A 148 -8.07 13.52 -28.57
C VAL A 148 -7.08 14.27 -29.44
N GLN A 149 -6.29 13.55 -30.25
CA GLN A 149 -5.36 14.14 -31.21
C GLN A 149 -5.44 13.40 -32.54
N GLY A 150 -5.83 14.11 -33.61
CA GLY A 150 -5.96 13.51 -34.93
C GLY A 150 -6.93 12.33 -34.98
N GLY A 151 -8.04 12.43 -34.23
CA GLY A 151 -9.03 11.36 -34.11
C GLY A 151 -8.62 10.16 -33.25
N LYS A 152 -7.42 10.20 -32.64
CA LYS A 152 -6.95 9.16 -31.72
C LYS A 152 -7.17 9.61 -30.28
N TYR A 153 -7.76 8.72 -29.48
CA TYR A 153 -7.88 8.87 -28.04
C TYR A 153 -6.57 8.48 -27.38
N CYS A 154 -6.04 9.35 -26.52
CA CYS A 154 -4.77 9.16 -25.84
C CYS A 154 -4.91 9.51 -24.34
N LEU A 155 -4.74 8.53 -23.47
CA LEU A 155 -4.61 8.77 -22.04
C LEU A 155 -3.18 9.23 -21.72
N ARG A 156 -3.03 10.33 -20.97
CA ARG A 156 -1.72 10.94 -20.68
C ARG A 156 -1.57 11.32 -19.22
N SER A 157 -0.32 11.36 -18.76
CA SER A 157 0.05 11.94 -17.47
C SER A 157 -0.02 13.46 -17.53
N THR A 158 -0.62 14.07 -16.51
CA THR A 158 -0.57 15.53 -16.28
C THR A 158 0.24 15.83 -15.02
N ARG A 159 0.62 17.10 -14.82
CA ARG A 159 1.32 17.53 -13.59
C ARG A 159 0.51 17.30 -12.32
N GLU A 160 -0.81 17.41 -12.43
CA GLU A 160 -1.73 17.27 -11.30
C GLU A 160 -2.10 15.80 -11.06
N ILE A 161 -2.40 15.07 -12.14
CA ILE A 161 -2.89 13.70 -12.09
C ILE A 161 -2.01 12.84 -13.03
N PRO A 162 -1.08 12.05 -12.47
CA PRO A 162 -0.27 11.13 -13.26
C PRO A 162 -1.14 9.98 -13.78
N LEU A 163 -0.84 9.50 -14.99
CA LEU A 163 -1.50 8.33 -15.56
C LEU A 163 -1.23 7.14 -14.63
N THR A 164 -2.31 6.58 -14.09
CA THR A 164 -2.26 5.40 -13.22
C THR A 164 -2.57 4.19 -14.08
N VAL A 165 -1.60 3.27 -14.18
CA VAL A 165 -1.75 2.03 -14.94
C VAL A 165 -1.63 0.86 -13.99
N ILE A 166 -2.62 -0.05 -14.02
CA ILE A 166 -2.62 -1.26 -13.23
C ILE A 166 -2.57 -2.46 -14.17
N ILE A 167 -1.53 -3.27 -14.04
CA ILE A 167 -1.38 -4.55 -14.75
C ILE A 167 -2.00 -5.63 -13.87
N TYR A 168 -2.95 -6.36 -14.42
CA TYR A 168 -3.67 -7.42 -13.72
C TYR A 168 -3.83 -8.65 -14.59
N ASN A 169 -3.96 -9.83 -13.96
CA ASN A 169 -4.13 -11.11 -14.66
C ASN A 169 -5.54 -11.67 -14.54
N GLU A 170 -6.28 -11.21 -13.54
CA GLU A 170 -7.54 -11.83 -13.12
C GLU A 170 -8.76 -11.14 -13.75
N ASP A 171 -9.93 -11.49 -13.24
CA ASP A 171 -11.20 -10.89 -13.58
C ASP A 171 -11.23 -9.38 -13.22
N PRO A 172 -11.58 -8.48 -14.17
CA PRO A 172 -11.78 -7.06 -13.91
C PRO A 172 -12.66 -6.77 -12.69
N PHE A 173 -13.64 -7.63 -12.38
CA PHE A 173 -14.55 -7.47 -11.22
C PHE A 173 -13.81 -7.43 -9.88
N THR A 174 -12.71 -8.15 -9.78
CA THR A 174 -11.94 -8.25 -8.55
C THR A 174 -10.83 -7.21 -8.45
N LEU A 175 -10.59 -6.45 -9.53
CA LEU A 175 -9.45 -5.56 -9.66
C LEU A 175 -9.40 -4.51 -8.56
N ILE A 176 -10.47 -3.74 -8.39
CA ILE A 176 -10.49 -2.61 -7.45
C ILE A 176 -10.36 -3.08 -6.00
N PRO A 177 -11.18 -4.05 -5.51
CA PRO A 177 -11.01 -4.59 -4.15
C PRO A 177 -9.61 -5.15 -3.92
N ARG A 178 -9.06 -5.91 -4.88
CA ARG A 178 -7.69 -6.45 -4.78
C ARG A 178 -6.64 -5.34 -4.77
N CYS A 179 -6.80 -4.28 -5.55
CA CYS A 179 -5.90 -3.13 -5.55
C CYS A 179 -5.96 -2.33 -4.26
N ILE A 180 -7.14 -2.21 -3.65
CA ILE A 180 -7.30 -1.56 -2.33
C ILE A 180 -6.63 -2.42 -1.26
N TRP A 181 -6.84 -3.74 -1.32
CA TRP A 181 -6.27 -4.70 -0.40
C TRP A 181 -4.72 -4.75 -0.48
N SER A 182 -4.20 -4.83 -1.69
CA SER A 182 -2.77 -4.94 -1.99
C SER A 182 -2.05 -3.59 -2.08
N GLY A 183 -2.78 -2.48 -2.16
CA GLY A 183 -2.31 -1.10 -2.31
C GLY A 183 -1.68 -0.52 -1.05
N ARG A 184 -0.89 -1.34 -0.36
CA ARG A 184 -0.21 -1.03 0.89
C ARG A 184 1.13 -1.76 0.94
N GLN A 185 2.20 -1.02 1.23
CA GLN A 185 3.51 -1.62 1.40
C GLN A 185 3.51 -2.63 2.54
N THR A 186 4.24 -3.73 2.36
CA THR A 186 4.42 -4.77 3.38
C THR A 186 5.02 -4.22 4.67
N ASN A 187 6.00 -3.32 4.58
CA ASN A 187 6.57 -2.60 5.72
C ASN A 187 7.05 -1.20 5.27
N GLU A 188 6.45 -0.15 5.85
CA GLU A 188 6.78 1.24 5.52
C GLU A 188 8.16 1.66 6.06
N LEU A 189 8.59 1.05 7.18
CA LEU A 189 9.90 1.27 7.79
C LEU A 189 11.02 0.55 7.03
N TRP A 190 10.68 -0.49 6.26
CA TRP A 190 11.61 -1.21 5.38
C TRP A 190 11.40 -0.76 3.93
N ASN A 191 11.77 0.49 3.66
CA ASN A 191 11.71 1.07 2.32
C ASN A 191 13.09 0.99 1.63
N PHE A 192 13.17 1.41 0.37
CA PHE A 192 14.40 1.37 -0.44
C PHE A 192 15.59 2.10 0.22
N LEU A 193 15.36 3.13 1.04
CA LEU A 193 16.43 3.88 1.69
C LEU A 193 16.95 3.19 2.95
N THR A 194 16.12 2.42 3.64
CA THR A 194 16.46 1.85 4.95
C THR A 194 17.71 0.96 4.94
N PRO A 195 17.89 -0.01 4.00
CA PRO A 195 19.10 -0.84 3.97
C PRO A 195 20.38 -0.03 3.78
N TRP A 196 20.37 0.92 2.84
CA TRP A 196 21.52 1.80 2.58
C TRP A 196 21.82 2.69 3.77
N SER A 197 20.79 3.25 4.39
CA SER A 197 20.93 4.09 5.58
C SER A 197 21.53 3.32 6.76
N ILE A 198 21.03 2.10 7.02
CA ILE A 198 21.56 1.22 8.06
C ILE A 198 23.02 0.87 7.80
N LEU A 199 23.36 0.47 6.56
CA LEU A 199 24.72 0.08 6.20
C LEU A 199 25.70 1.24 6.34
N THR A 200 25.40 2.38 5.73
CA THR A 200 26.25 3.58 5.77
C THR A 200 26.37 4.14 7.19
N GLY A 201 25.26 4.20 7.94
CA GLY A 201 25.27 4.67 9.33
C GLY A 201 26.14 3.80 10.24
N SER A 202 26.00 2.47 10.13
CA SER A 202 26.81 1.53 10.92
C SER A 202 28.29 1.64 10.58
N LEU A 203 28.64 1.74 9.29
CA LEU A 203 30.01 1.92 8.86
C LEU A 203 30.63 3.23 9.38
N LEU A 204 29.91 4.35 9.26
CA LEU A 204 30.40 5.66 9.71
C LEU A 204 30.55 5.73 11.23
N LEU A 205 29.64 5.10 11.98
CA LEU A 205 29.74 4.98 13.44
C LEU A 205 30.94 4.10 13.83
N LEU A 206 31.19 2.99 13.14
CA LEU A 206 32.38 2.16 13.37
C LEU A 206 33.68 2.94 13.12
N ILE A 207 33.79 3.62 11.97
CA ILE A 207 34.98 4.44 11.64
C ILE A 207 35.18 5.53 12.69
N SER A 208 34.12 6.23 13.08
CA SER A 208 34.18 7.29 14.11
C SER A 208 34.63 6.72 15.46
N THR A 209 34.14 5.54 15.83
CA THR A 209 34.51 4.86 17.08
C THR A 209 35.97 4.40 17.06
N LEU A 210 36.44 3.81 15.95
CA LEU A 210 37.84 3.40 15.78
C LEU A 210 38.79 4.60 15.85
N TRP A 211 38.42 5.72 15.22
CA TRP A 211 39.19 6.96 15.34
C TRP A 211 39.23 7.47 16.78
N GLN A 212 38.14 7.37 17.54
CA GLN A 212 38.11 7.72 18.96
C GLN A 212 39.00 6.80 19.81
N PHE A 213 39.05 5.49 19.52
CA PHE A 213 39.98 4.55 20.19
C PHE A 213 41.45 4.96 20.02
N GLN A 214 41.82 5.54 18.88
CA GLN A 214 43.19 5.98 18.61
C GLN A 214 43.55 7.31 19.28
N ASN A 215 42.56 8.20 19.46
CA ASN A 215 42.81 9.60 19.81
C ASN A 215 42.31 10.02 21.21
N THR A 216 41.56 9.16 21.90
CA THR A 216 40.98 9.43 23.23
C THR A 216 41.05 8.21 24.13
N ASN A 217 41.16 8.43 25.44
CA ASN A 217 41.06 7.37 26.46
C ASN A 217 39.68 7.33 27.15
N ASN A 218 38.62 7.74 26.45
CA ASN A 218 37.26 7.73 27.00
C ASN A 218 36.52 6.45 26.57
N TYR A 219 36.74 5.37 27.33
CA TYR A 219 36.14 4.06 27.08
C TYR A 219 34.61 4.08 27.08
N GLY A 220 33.97 4.98 27.84
CA GLY A 220 32.52 5.10 27.89
C GLY A 220 31.92 5.55 26.56
N ILE A 221 32.49 6.58 25.94
CA ILE A 221 32.05 7.07 24.63
C ILE A 221 32.34 6.04 23.54
N GLN A 222 33.51 5.39 23.59
CA GLN A 222 33.88 4.34 22.65
C GLN A 222 32.92 3.14 22.72
N PHE A 223 32.56 2.70 23.92
CA PHE A 223 31.58 1.63 24.13
C PHE A 223 30.20 2.02 23.59
N LEU A 224 29.77 3.26 23.83
CA LEU A 224 28.51 3.78 23.30
C LEU A 224 28.52 3.82 21.77
N GLY A 225 29.60 4.31 21.15
CA GLY A 225 29.76 4.36 19.70
C GLY A 225 29.71 2.98 19.06
N LEU A 226 30.41 2.00 19.64
CA LEU A 226 30.36 0.61 19.20
C LEU A 226 28.95 0.02 19.34
N SER A 227 28.29 0.27 20.48
CA SER A 227 26.93 -0.20 20.74
C SER A 227 25.93 0.36 19.72
N MET A 228 26.04 1.65 19.39
CA MET A 228 25.22 2.29 18.35
C MET A 228 25.50 1.69 16.98
N ALA A 229 26.76 1.49 16.62
CA ALA A 229 27.13 0.95 15.31
C ALA A 229 26.63 -0.49 15.10
N LEU A 230 26.54 -1.28 16.18
CA LEU A 230 26.06 -2.65 16.15
C LEU A 230 24.55 -2.78 16.38
N LEU A 231 23.83 -1.69 16.64
CA LEU A 231 22.39 -1.68 16.92
C LEU A 231 21.55 -2.46 15.88
N PRO A 232 21.80 -2.38 14.57
CA PRO A 232 21.05 -3.19 13.59
C PRO A 232 21.26 -4.70 13.77
N VAL A 233 22.45 -5.12 14.18
CA VAL A 233 22.79 -6.52 14.45
C VAL A 233 22.13 -6.98 15.73
N ILE A 234 22.00 -6.09 16.73
CA ILE A 234 21.35 -6.40 18.01
C ILE A 234 19.94 -6.94 17.77
N LEU A 235 19.20 -6.44 16.78
CA LEU A 235 17.85 -6.93 16.46
C LEU A 235 17.79 -8.45 16.16
N PHE A 236 18.89 -9.00 15.62
CA PHE A 236 18.99 -10.39 15.21
C PHE A 236 19.62 -11.32 16.26
N LEU A 237 19.93 -10.81 17.46
CA LEU A 237 20.34 -11.65 18.58
C LEU A 237 19.10 -12.25 19.28
N PRO A 238 19.18 -13.47 19.84
CA PRO A 238 18.14 -13.99 20.72
C PRO A 238 18.16 -13.23 22.07
N PRO A 239 17.00 -12.84 22.66
CA PRO A 239 15.59 -13.10 22.29
C PRO A 239 14.99 -12.19 21.19
N GLY A 240 15.68 -11.16 20.71
CA GLY A 240 15.19 -10.22 19.70
C GLY A 240 14.61 -10.85 18.43
N VAL A 241 15.18 -11.95 17.91
CA VAL A 241 14.60 -12.66 16.73
C VAL A 241 13.16 -13.12 16.98
N PHE A 242 12.88 -13.65 18.17
CA PHE A 242 11.53 -14.09 18.55
C PHE A 242 10.57 -12.90 18.61
N LEU A 243 10.99 -11.81 19.23
CA LEU A 243 10.19 -10.59 19.34
C LEU A 243 10.02 -9.89 17.99
N PHE A 244 11.01 -9.96 17.09
CA PHE A 244 10.89 -9.45 15.73
C PHE A 244 9.83 -10.21 14.92
N ASN A 245 9.76 -11.55 15.07
CA ASN A 245 8.67 -12.34 14.47
C ASN A 245 7.30 -11.93 15.02
N LEU A 246 7.20 -11.67 16.34
CA LEU A 246 5.96 -11.19 16.94
C LEU A 246 5.58 -9.78 16.45
N TYR A 247 6.57 -8.89 16.30
CA TYR A 247 6.44 -7.58 15.67
C TYR A 247 5.84 -7.72 14.26
N GLN A 248 6.39 -8.60 13.42
CA GLN A 248 5.89 -8.82 12.06
C GLN A 248 4.44 -9.28 12.06
N ARG A 249 4.08 -10.23 12.94
CA ARG A 249 2.69 -10.72 13.07
C ARG A 249 1.71 -9.63 13.47
N PHE A 250 2.07 -8.78 14.44
CA PHE A 250 1.20 -7.66 14.84
C PHE A 250 1.13 -6.59 13.76
N TRP A 251 2.24 -6.28 13.09
CA TRP A 251 2.25 -5.34 11.97
C TRP A 251 1.35 -5.81 10.81
N GLU A 252 1.41 -7.10 10.47
CA GLU A 252 0.53 -7.72 9.47
C GLU A 252 -0.93 -7.64 9.83
N LYS A 253 -1.30 -7.93 11.09
CA LYS A 253 -2.67 -7.74 11.58
C LYS A 253 -3.11 -6.28 11.49
N GLY A 254 -2.27 -5.33 11.89
CA GLY A 254 -2.56 -3.90 11.78
C GLY A 254 -2.84 -3.47 10.33
N LYS A 255 -2.01 -3.91 9.37
CA LYS A 255 -2.24 -3.68 7.94
C LYS A 255 -3.55 -4.29 7.45
N LYS A 256 -3.85 -5.54 7.83
CA LYS A 256 -5.09 -6.24 7.49
C LYS A 256 -6.31 -5.41 7.87
N TYR A 257 -6.39 -4.96 9.12
CA TYR A 257 -7.50 -4.11 9.57
C TYR A 257 -7.62 -2.79 8.78
N ARG A 258 -6.50 -2.18 8.38
CA ARG A 258 -6.59 -0.97 7.54
C ARG A 258 -7.05 -1.25 6.11
N ALA A 259 -6.69 -2.40 5.55
CA ALA A 259 -7.19 -2.84 4.25
C ALA A 259 -8.70 -3.11 4.34
N GLU A 260 -9.16 -3.81 5.37
CA GLU A 260 -10.59 -4.01 5.66
C GLU A 260 -11.33 -2.68 5.78
N ARG A 261 -10.80 -1.72 6.57
CA ARG A 261 -11.37 -0.36 6.66
C ARG A 261 -11.53 0.29 5.28
N ASP A 262 -10.51 0.20 4.43
CA ASP A 262 -10.54 0.83 3.11
C ASP A 262 -11.54 0.14 2.17
N LEU A 263 -11.77 -1.17 2.32
CA LEU A 263 -12.83 -1.91 1.62
C LEU A 263 -14.23 -1.52 2.13
N MET A 264 -14.42 -1.35 3.45
CA MET A 264 -15.71 -0.91 4.00
C MET A 264 -16.12 0.45 3.45
N ARG A 265 -15.16 1.36 3.30
CA ARG A 265 -15.40 2.70 2.73
C ARG A 265 -15.62 2.72 1.22
N LEU A 266 -15.45 1.59 0.53
CA LEU A 266 -15.62 1.54 -0.92
C LEU A 266 -17.09 1.74 -1.31
N SER A 267 -18.04 1.21 -0.53
CA SER A 267 -19.48 1.37 -0.80
C SER A 267 -19.96 2.81 -0.57
N LEU A 268 -19.35 3.52 0.37
CA LEU A 268 -19.74 4.90 0.71
C LEU A 268 -19.43 5.91 -0.40
N SER A 269 -18.47 5.62 -1.28
CA SER A 269 -18.07 6.58 -2.34
C SER A 269 -19.16 6.79 -3.38
N SER A 270 -20.05 5.82 -3.57
CA SER A 270 -20.99 5.79 -4.69
C SER A 270 -22.40 6.26 -4.35
N TYR A 271 -22.66 6.57 -3.07
CA TYR A 271 -23.96 7.04 -2.62
C TYR A 271 -23.80 8.36 -1.86
N PRO A 272 -24.50 9.44 -2.27
CA PRO A 272 -24.49 10.68 -1.52
C PRO A 272 -25.08 10.43 -0.12
N ALA A 273 -24.46 11.05 0.89
CA ALA A 273 -24.79 10.89 2.31
C ALA A 273 -26.19 11.42 2.71
N GLU A 274 -26.99 11.89 1.75
CA GLU A 274 -28.33 12.45 1.99
C GLU A 274 -29.40 11.36 1.81
N GLY A 275 -29.61 10.59 2.88
CA GLY A 275 -30.93 10.22 3.42
C GLY A 275 -31.89 9.29 2.65
N GLU A 276 -31.79 9.11 1.34
CA GLU A 276 -32.88 8.48 0.56
C GLU A 276 -32.55 7.13 -0.10
N ASN A 277 -31.29 6.67 -0.06
CA ASN A 277 -30.87 5.49 -0.81
C ASN A 277 -30.28 4.36 0.05
N GLN A 278 -30.76 4.18 1.28
CA GLN A 278 -30.74 2.84 1.87
C GLN A 278 -31.79 2.02 1.12
N ALA A 279 -31.35 1.28 0.11
CA ALA A 279 -32.19 0.26 -0.49
C ALA A 279 -32.46 -0.77 0.62
N VAL A 280 -33.65 -0.74 1.20
CA VAL A 280 -34.14 -1.86 1.99
C VAL A 280 -34.22 -3.02 1.00
N CYS A 281 -33.35 -4.01 1.15
CA CYS A 281 -33.46 -5.24 0.40
C CYS A 281 -34.77 -5.92 0.84
N GLU A 282 -35.85 -5.73 0.08
CA GLU A 282 -37.15 -6.33 0.40
C GLU A 282 -37.11 -7.87 0.26
N ASP A 283 -36.18 -8.41 -0.54
CA ASP A 283 -35.99 -9.86 -0.71
C ASP A 283 -34.52 -10.30 -0.48
N GLU A 284 -34.31 -11.35 0.31
CA GLU A 284 -32.99 -11.98 0.57
C GLU A 284 -32.29 -12.49 -0.70
N THR A 285 -33.01 -12.62 -1.81
CA THR A 285 -32.52 -13.21 -3.07
C THR A 285 -31.58 -12.32 -3.88
N GLU A 286 -31.33 -11.06 -3.48
CA GLU A 286 -30.47 -10.13 -4.21
C GLU A 286 -29.14 -9.77 -3.51
N ILE A 287 -28.83 -10.41 -2.37
CA ILE A 287 -27.57 -10.19 -1.65
C ILE A 287 -26.42 -10.94 -2.34
N LEU A 288 -25.51 -10.22 -3.01
CA LEU A 288 -24.37 -10.84 -3.70
C LEU A 288 -23.37 -11.44 -2.69
N PHE A 289 -23.10 -10.72 -1.61
CA PHE A 289 -22.28 -11.16 -0.47
C PHE A 289 -22.37 -10.19 0.71
N SER A 290 -22.10 -10.71 1.92
CA SER A 290 -21.96 -9.92 3.15
C SER A 290 -20.50 -9.51 3.38
N ARG A 291 -20.26 -8.24 3.73
CA ARG A 291 -18.94 -7.72 4.15
C ARG A 291 -18.87 -7.52 5.66
N LYS A 292 -18.24 -8.46 6.35
CA LYS A 292 -18.01 -8.40 7.80
C LYS A 292 -16.52 -8.19 8.11
N PRO A 293 -16.13 -7.23 8.96
CA PRO A 293 -14.74 -7.10 9.37
C PRO A 293 -14.30 -8.26 10.28
N THR A 294 -13.02 -8.60 10.24
CA THR A 294 -12.48 -9.70 11.05
C THR A 294 -12.64 -9.39 12.54
N GLY A 295 -13.20 -10.33 13.30
CA GLY A 295 -13.39 -10.17 14.75
C GLY A 295 -14.50 -9.18 15.15
N TRP A 296 -15.37 -8.81 14.21
CA TRP A 296 -16.65 -8.18 14.53
C TRP A 296 -17.55 -9.20 15.27
N PRO A 297 -18.22 -8.81 16.37
CA PRO A 297 -19.06 -9.74 17.14
C PRO A 297 -20.18 -10.32 16.26
N ASP A 298 -20.44 -11.60 16.42
CA ASP A 298 -21.68 -12.23 15.96
C ASP A 298 -22.73 -11.99 17.05
N THR A 299 -23.55 -10.97 16.89
CA THR A 299 -24.75 -10.77 17.70
C THR A 299 -25.96 -11.29 16.93
N GLU A 300 -26.90 -11.96 17.62
CA GLU A 300 -28.08 -12.54 16.98
C GLU A 300 -29.04 -11.46 16.42
N GLU A 301 -28.97 -10.23 16.91
CA GLU A 301 -29.72 -9.06 16.43
C GLU A 301 -28.82 -8.12 15.62
N ILE A 302 -28.36 -8.56 14.45
CA ILE A 302 -27.67 -7.67 13.50
C ILE A 302 -28.67 -7.20 12.45
N GLU A 303 -28.98 -5.90 12.47
CA GLU A 303 -29.66 -5.24 11.36
C GLU A 303 -28.65 -5.05 10.23
N TYR A 304 -28.83 -5.77 9.12
CA TYR A 304 -27.97 -5.67 7.97
C TYR A 304 -28.33 -4.44 7.12
N CYS A 305 -27.34 -3.61 6.82
CA CYS A 305 -27.49 -2.50 5.87
C CYS A 305 -27.08 -2.96 4.47
N CYS A 306 -27.96 -2.80 3.48
CA CYS A 306 -27.65 -3.06 2.08
C CYS A 306 -27.17 -1.79 1.36
N TYR A 307 -26.14 -1.92 0.54
CA TYR A 307 -25.69 -0.88 -0.38
C TYR A 307 -25.60 -1.45 -1.78
N GLY A 308 -26.09 -0.73 -2.79
CA GLY A 308 -25.94 -1.19 -4.17
C GLY A 308 -24.48 -1.21 -4.60
N ILE A 309 -24.19 -1.96 -5.65
CA ILE A 309 -22.82 -2.09 -6.15
C ILE A 309 -22.51 -0.87 -7.04
N PRO A 310 -21.37 -0.18 -6.83
CA PRO A 310 -20.99 0.92 -7.71
C PRO A 310 -20.93 0.46 -9.16
N GLU A 311 -21.57 1.20 -10.09
CA GLU A 311 -21.44 0.96 -11.53
C GLU A 311 -19.96 0.89 -11.96
N GLY A 312 -19.09 1.60 -11.25
CA GLY A 312 -17.66 1.56 -11.50
C GLY A 312 -16.88 0.37 -10.95
N LEU A 313 -17.49 -0.51 -10.16
CA LEU A 313 -16.82 -1.70 -9.64
C LEU A 313 -16.90 -2.89 -10.60
N LEU A 314 -17.88 -2.90 -11.51
CA LEU A 314 -18.21 -4.06 -12.33
C LEU A 314 -18.39 -3.68 -13.80
N GLU A 315 -17.66 -4.33 -14.72
CA GLU A 315 -18.09 -4.45 -16.12
C GLU A 315 -19.26 -5.45 -16.30
N MET A 316 -20.17 -5.53 -15.33
CA MET A 316 -21.34 -6.41 -15.43
C MET A 316 -22.35 -5.71 -16.34
N SER A 317 -23.19 -6.47 -17.03
CA SER A 317 -24.23 -5.82 -17.84
C SER A 317 -25.16 -5.04 -16.91
N ASP A 318 -25.68 -3.90 -17.34
CA ASP A 318 -26.66 -3.10 -16.57
C ASP A 318 -27.89 -3.93 -16.14
N ILE A 319 -28.13 -5.07 -16.80
CA ILE A 319 -29.19 -6.02 -16.51
C ILE A 319 -28.84 -6.90 -15.30
N ASP A 320 -27.58 -7.27 -15.14
CA ASP A 320 -27.11 -8.11 -14.01
C ASP A 320 -26.85 -7.29 -12.73
N LEU A 321 -26.64 -5.98 -12.86
CA LEU A 321 -26.40 -5.06 -11.74
C LEU A 321 -27.67 -4.64 -11.02
N LYS A 322 -28.83 -4.64 -11.70
CA LYS A 322 -30.11 -4.24 -11.09
C LYS A 322 -30.52 -5.26 -10.03
N GLY A 323 -30.66 -4.78 -8.79
CA GLY A 323 -31.05 -5.57 -7.61
C GLY A 323 -29.87 -6.01 -6.74
N CYS A 324 -28.68 -6.23 -7.33
CA CYS A 324 -27.55 -6.73 -6.54
C CYS A 324 -27.05 -5.72 -5.50
N CYS A 325 -26.97 -6.16 -4.24
CA CYS A 325 -26.45 -5.37 -3.14
C CYS A 325 -25.31 -6.07 -2.39
N ILE A 326 -24.54 -5.26 -1.65
CA ILE A 326 -23.57 -5.70 -0.67
C ILE A 326 -24.18 -5.45 0.71
N SER A 327 -24.33 -6.50 1.50
CA SER A 327 -24.84 -6.38 2.86
C SER A 327 -23.70 -6.14 3.85
N TYR A 328 -23.97 -5.34 4.87
CA TYR A 328 -23.05 -5.00 5.94
C TYR A 328 -23.73 -5.22 7.29
N PRO A 329 -23.03 -5.78 8.30
CA PRO A 329 -23.62 -6.05 9.61
C PRO A 329 -23.79 -4.80 10.50
N ALA A 330 -23.52 -3.61 9.96
CA ALA A 330 -23.75 -2.30 10.58
C ALA A 330 -23.45 -1.22 9.53
N ASP A 331 -23.65 0.04 9.88
CA ASP A 331 -23.16 1.19 9.12
C ASP A 331 -21.66 1.01 8.75
N PRO A 332 -21.29 1.05 7.45
CA PRO A 332 -19.91 0.95 6.99
C PRO A 332 -18.95 1.96 7.66
N GLU A 333 -19.44 3.12 8.12
CA GLU A 333 -18.62 4.06 8.88
C GLU A 333 -18.22 3.52 10.26
N LEU A 334 -19.17 2.90 10.97
CA LEU A 334 -18.91 2.23 12.25
C LEU A 334 -17.96 1.06 12.08
N LEU A 335 -18.16 0.24 11.04
CA LEU A 335 -17.27 -0.87 10.69
C LEU A 335 -15.86 -0.38 10.35
N ALA A 336 -15.75 0.70 9.57
CA ALA A 336 -14.47 1.33 9.26
C ALA A 336 -13.79 1.91 10.51
N ALA A 337 -14.54 2.52 11.44
CA ALA A 337 -14.02 3.04 12.69
C ALA A 337 -13.51 1.90 13.61
N PHE A 338 -14.21 0.77 13.67
CA PHE A 338 -13.76 -0.42 14.37
C PHE A 338 -12.41 -0.94 13.83
N CYS A 339 -12.33 -1.11 12.50
CA CYS A 339 -11.11 -1.51 11.83
C CYS A 339 -9.96 -0.52 12.07
N GLN A 340 -10.24 0.78 12.06
CA GLN A 340 -9.26 1.83 12.37
C GLN A 340 -8.69 1.70 13.79
N LYS A 341 -9.55 1.49 14.80
CA LYS A 341 -9.14 1.31 16.20
C LYS A 341 -8.28 0.06 16.38
N ARG A 342 -8.71 -1.07 15.81
CA ARG A 342 -7.95 -2.34 15.84
C ARG A 342 -6.60 -2.21 15.14
N ALA A 343 -6.56 -1.55 13.99
CA ALA A 343 -5.32 -1.29 13.27
C ALA A 343 -4.32 -0.51 14.12
N PHE A 344 -4.76 0.58 14.75
CA PHE A 344 -3.91 1.39 15.62
C PHE A 344 -3.37 0.58 16.81
N LEU A 345 -4.23 -0.22 17.45
CA LEU A 345 -3.83 -1.09 18.56
C LEU A 345 -2.70 -2.05 18.16
N TYR A 346 -2.86 -2.76 17.03
CA TYR A 346 -1.84 -3.72 16.57
C TYR A 346 -0.55 -3.05 16.11
N GLU A 347 -0.63 -1.86 15.49
CA GLU A 347 0.56 -1.08 15.15
C GLU A 347 1.30 -0.61 16.41
N ALA A 348 0.59 -0.12 17.44
CA ALA A 348 1.19 0.26 18.71
C ALA A 348 1.84 -0.93 19.41
N LEU A 349 1.15 -2.07 19.49
CA LEU A 349 1.70 -3.31 20.05
C LEU A 349 2.96 -3.76 19.31
N SER A 350 2.97 -3.66 17.97
CA SER A 350 4.16 -4.00 17.18
C SER A 350 5.35 -3.10 17.56
N GLY A 351 5.14 -1.78 17.67
CA GLY A 351 6.18 -0.84 18.08
C GLY A 351 6.72 -1.13 19.48
N ILE A 352 5.84 -1.44 20.44
CA ILE A 352 6.22 -1.80 21.81
C ILE A 352 7.08 -3.07 21.80
N VAL A 353 6.65 -4.13 21.10
CA VAL A 353 7.40 -5.40 21.01
C VAL A 353 8.80 -5.19 20.43
N LEU A 354 8.92 -4.33 19.40
CA LEU A 354 10.20 -4.00 18.79
C LEU A 354 11.15 -3.32 19.78
N VAL A 355 10.66 -2.29 20.49
CA VAL A 355 11.45 -1.54 21.49
C VAL A 355 11.86 -2.42 22.66
N VAL A 356 10.95 -3.24 23.18
CA VAL A 356 11.24 -4.20 24.26
C VAL A 356 12.29 -5.21 23.81
N GLY A 357 12.21 -5.72 22.58
CA GLY A 357 13.21 -6.65 22.05
C GLY A 357 14.61 -6.04 21.93
N MET A 358 14.70 -4.80 21.45
CA MET A 358 15.97 -4.07 21.41
C MET A 358 16.55 -3.85 22.81
N PHE A 359 15.71 -3.47 23.77
CA PHE A 359 16.12 -3.23 25.15
C PHE A 359 16.61 -4.52 25.84
N LEU A 360 15.91 -5.63 25.68
CA LEU A 360 16.32 -6.93 26.24
C LEU A 360 17.65 -7.41 25.69
N ASN A 361 17.86 -7.28 24.37
CA ASN A 361 19.14 -7.65 23.77
C ASN A 361 20.28 -6.73 24.22
N TYR A 362 20.01 -5.43 24.40
CA TYR A 362 20.98 -4.51 24.98
C TYR A 362 21.37 -4.91 26.41
N LEU A 363 20.39 -5.24 27.27
CA LEU A 363 20.66 -5.73 28.63
C LEU A 363 21.48 -7.02 28.62
N LEU A 364 21.16 -7.97 27.72
CA LEU A 364 21.90 -9.22 27.57
C LEU A 364 23.38 -8.95 27.25
N ILE A 365 23.65 -8.08 26.27
CA ILE A 365 25.02 -7.69 25.90
C ILE A 365 25.72 -7.05 27.09
N TRP A 366 25.04 -6.17 27.81
CA TRP A 366 25.58 -5.50 28.98
C TRP A 366 25.94 -6.49 30.11
N PHE A 367 25.08 -7.47 30.40
CA PHE A 367 25.36 -8.52 31.38
C PHE A 367 26.55 -9.41 30.97
N ILE A 368 26.63 -9.80 29.69
CA ILE A 368 27.76 -10.58 29.16
C ILE A 368 29.06 -9.78 29.28
N ALA A 369 29.04 -8.51 28.89
CA ALA A 369 30.20 -7.64 29.01
C ALA A 369 30.65 -7.51 30.47
N LYS A 370 29.73 -7.31 31.41
CA LYS A 370 30.04 -7.19 32.84
C LYS A 370 30.58 -8.48 33.44
N GLY A 371 30.10 -9.66 33.02
CA GLY A 371 30.55 -10.95 33.55
C GLY A 371 31.92 -11.41 33.05
N LEU A 372 32.46 -10.77 32.02
CA LEU A 372 33.81 -11.02 31.48
C LEU A 372 34.90 -10.20 32.20
N TYR A 373 34.52 -9.19 32.98
CA TYR A 373 35.40 -8.40 33.85
C TYR A 373 35.27 -8.88 35.30
#